data_AF-V6M3M4-F1
#
_entry.id   AF-V6M3M4-F1
#
_cell.length_a   1.000
_cell.length_b   1.000
_cell.length_c   1.000
_cell.angle_alpha   90.00
_cell.angle_beta   90.00
_cell.angle_gamma   90.00
#
_symmetry.space_group_name_H-M   'P 1'
#
loop_
_entity.id
_entity.type
_entity.pdbx_description
1 polymer ?
#
loop_
_entity_poly.entity_id
_entity_poly.type
_entity_poly.pdbx_seq_one_letter_code
_entity_poly.pdbx_strand_id
1 'polypeptide(L)' 'MWTCPYCGGNHGLPFHDDHLDGMLCLESDCGRFVEEKMLPDEVREWDYTDF' A
#
# COMPACT_ATOMS: atom_id res chain seq x y z
N MET A 1 2.65 13.20 3.80
CA MET A 1 3.66 12.89 2.76
C MET A 1 3.90 11.40 2.81
N TRP A 2 3.73 10.69 1.69
CA TRP A 2 4.04 9.26 1.63
C TRP A 2 5.55 9.07 1.57
N THR A 3 6.03 8.01 2.22
CA THR A 3 7.45 7.64 2.24
C THR A 3 7.54 6.15 1.94
N CYS A 4 8.34 5.79 0.95
CA CYS A 4 8.55 4.40 0.57
C CYS A 4 9.17 3.63 1.75
N PRO A 5 8.53 2.55 2.25
CA PRO A 5 9.03 1.78 3.39
C PRO A 5 10.32 1.02 3.08
N TYR A 6 10.69 0.92 1.80
CA TYR A 6 11.88 0.19 1.36
C TYR A 6 13.12 1.07 1.22
N CYS A 7 12.98 2.26 0.64
CA CYS A 7 14.12 3.16 0.37
C CYS A 7 14.07 4.49 1.12
N GLY A 8 12.95 4.82 1.79
CA GLY A 8 12.75 6.13 2.42
C GLY A 8 12.52 7.27 1.43
N GLY A 9 12.37 6.96 0.13
CA GLY A 9 12.10 7.93 -0.92
C GLY A 9 10.69 8.51 -0.82
N ASN A 10 10.52 9.71 -1.35
CA ASN A 10 9.26 10.47 -1.23
C ASN A 10 8.52 10.55 -2.58
N HIS A 11 9.10 9.97 -3.63
CA HIS A 11 8.53 9.93 -4.97
C HIS A 11 7.70 8.66 -5.12
N GLY A 12 6.45 8.75 -4.68
CA GLY A 12 5.43 7.71 -4.90
C GLY A 12 4.32 8.23 -5.79
N LEU A 13 3.80 7.38 -6.67
CA LEU A 13 2.53 7.61 -7.37
C LEU A 13 1.51 6.55 -6.97
N PRO A 14 0.25 6.94 -6.71
CA PRO A 14 -0.82 5.99 -6.54
C PRO A 14 -1.04 5.24 -7.85
N PHE A 15 -1.23 3.92 -7.74
CA PHE A 15 -1.49 3.04 -8.86
C PHE A 15 -2.60 2.07 -8.49
N HIS A 16 -3.64 2.05 -9.33
CA HIS A 16 -4.84 1.27 -9.13
C HIS A 16 -5.25 0.63 -10.47
N ASP A 17 -5.32 -0.70 -10.52
CA ASP A 17 -5.84 -1.48 -11.64
C ASP A 17 -6.75 -2.63 -11.13
N ASP A 18 -7.23 -3.49 -12.03
CA ASP A 18 -8.15 -4.59 -11.70
C ASP A 18 -7.58 -5.62 -10.68
N HIS A 19 -6.26 -5.62 -10.45
CA HIS A 19 -5.54 -6.60 -9.64
C HIS A 19 -4.63 -6.00 -8.56
N LEU A 20 -4.27 -4.72 -8.67
CA LEU A 20 -3.30 -4.03 -7.83
C LEU A 20 -3.84 -2.69 -7.36
N ASP A 21 -3.87 -2.51 -6.04
CA ASP A 21 -4.19 -1.23 -5.40
C ASP A 21 -3.03 -0.85 -4.46
N GLY A 22 -2.49 0.36 -4.62
CA GLY A 22 -1.43 0.86 -3.77
C GLY A 22 -0.59 1.97 -4.37
N MET A 23 0.70 2.00 -4.00
CA MET A 23 1.63 3.09 -4.29
C MET A 23 2.91 2.57 -4.96
N LEU A 24 3.21 3.04 -6.16
CA LEU A 24 4.46 2.76 -6.88
C LEU A 24 5.53 3.79 -6.53
N CYS A 25 6.67 3.33 -6.01
CA CYS A 25 7.85 4.16 -5.81
C CYS A 25 8.56 4.41 -7.14
N LEU A 26 8.74 5.68 -7.52
CA LEU A 26 9.43 6.11 -8.74
C LEU A 26 10.87 6.56 -8.50
N GLU A 27 11.43 6.31 -7.32
CA GLU A 27 12.84 6.57 -7.08
C GLU A 27 13.70 5.70 -8.01
N SER A 28 14.74 6.28 -8.62
CA SER A 28 15.58 5.60 -9.61
C SER A 28 16.23 4.32 -9.09
N ASP A 29 16.45 4.26 -7.77
CA ASP A 29 17.08 3.13 -7.09
C ASP A 29 16.07 2.22 -6.35
N CYS A 30 14.76 2.47 -6.46
CA CYS A 30 13.74 1.69 -5.76
C CYS A 30 12.76 0.96 -6.69
N GLY A 31 11.94 1.69 -7.46
CA GLY A 31 10.97 1.08 -8.38
C GLY A 31 9.93 0.14 -7.74
N ARG A 32 9.82 0.08 -6.40
CA ARG A 32 8.98 -0.91 -5.69
C ARG A 32 7.53 -0.47 -5.61
N PHE A 33 6.63 -1.41 -5.87
CA PHE A 33 5.21 -1.26 -5.59
C PHE A 33 4.91 -1.63 -4.14
N VAL A 34 4.24 -0.73 -3.44
CA VAL A 34 3.70 -0.92 -2.09
C VAL A 34 2.21 -1.14 -2.25
N GLU A 35 1.78 -2.39 -2.20
CA GLU A 35 0.36 -2.72 -2.19
C GLU A 35 -0.27 -2.09 -0.94
N GLU A 36 -1.35 -1.33 -1.11
CA GLU A 36 -2.27 -1.01 -0.01
C GLU A 36 -3.02 -2.30 0.32
N LYS A 37 -2.30 -3.26 0.91
CA LYS A 37 -2.96 -4.29 1.69
C LYS A 37 -3.68 -3.53 2.78
N MET A 38 -5.01 -3.49 2.68
CA MET A 38 -5.89 -3.15 3.80
C MET A 38 -5.21 -3.69 5.04
N LEU A 39 -4.67 -2.80 5.87
CA LEU A 39 -3.92 -3.22 7.04
C LEU A 39 -4.84 -4.18 7.79
N PRO A 40 -4.39 -5.38 8.16
CA PRO A 40 -5.25 -6.30 8.93
C PRO A 40 -5.74 -5.69 10.26
N ASP A 41 -5.25 -4.50 10.64
CA ASP A 41 -5.83 -3.70 11.72
C ASP A 41 -7.20 -3.06 11.39
N GLU A 42 -7.62 -2.94 10.13
CA GLU A 42 -9.01 -2.60 9.76
C GLU A 42 -9.89 -3.85 9.52
N VAL A 43 -9.29 -5.05 9.44
CA VAL A 43 -10.03 -6.33 9.38
C VAL A 43 -10.51 -6.75 10.78
N ARG A 44 -10.07 -6.10 11.86
CA ARG A 44 -10.42 -6.48 13.24
C ARG A 44 -11.79 -6.02 13.76
N GLU A 45 -12.55 -5.21 13.03
CA GLU A 45 -13.86 -4.74 13.51
C GLU A 45 -15.07 -5.37 12.81
N TRP A 46 -14.87 -6.16 11.75
CA TRP A 46 -15.99 -6.80 11.03
C TRP A 46 -16.14 -8.32 11.30
N ASP A 47 -15.28 -8.90 12.15
CA ASP A 47 -15.28 -10.34 12.46
C ASP A 47 -16.04 -10.69 13.76
N TYR A 48 -17.08 -9.90 14.12
CA TYR A 48 -17.95 -10.15 15.28
C TYR A 48 -19.45 -10.06 14.97
N THR A 49 -19.87 -10.47 13.77
CA THR A 49 -21.26 -10.89 13.57
C THR A 49 -21.31 -12.12 12.68
N ASP A 50 -20.84 -13.25 13.22
CA ASP A 50 -21.22 -14.57 12.74
C ASP A 50 -22.02 -15.28 13.84
N PHE A 51 -23.34 -15.31 13.62
CA PHE A 51 -24.43 -16.13 14.22
C PHE A 51 -24.85 -15.96 15.69
#